data_AF-A0A0C2VN58-F1
#
_entry.id   AF-A0A0C2VN58-F1
#
_cell.length_a   1.000
_cell.length_b   1.000
_cell.length_c   1.000
_cell.angle_alpha   90.00
_cell.angle_beta   90.00
_cell.angle_gamma   90.00
#
_symmetry.space_group_name_H-M   'P 1'
#
loop_
_entity.id
_entity.type
_entity.pdbx_description
1 polymer ?
#
loop_
_entity_poly.entity_id
_entity_poly.type
_entity_poly.pdbx_seq_one_letter_code
_entity_poly.pdbx_strand_id
1 'polypeptide(L)'
;MTNKEILIKINKFEIQPKSKQASIDRGREFEKLINQYFDNEKVLIKNSYQTSDNKSEQIDAAIKVDNRVFLVETKWVESNLAASAMYAFMGKVDNKMYGTLGLFISKIELSENFIKSLAKGRQRKVIILHGDDIKKLFDEKFSFVEYISKAINIYSTDNVDYYSIQQYLDGVQNLKEISNPTKGVIDDLKDYWQLISTNEVLDDFKIAEASDKLSKKQKELIFQVYMKKLDYYYEAYHNLSSNSRAYRNIINSLEYLKIYDKEEIIETYWNKVIEVRQYSLIDEIAIKFIHSIDKVSIEKSKIYDVFIEVFENIQGSWEKENTLTDCIEKVWEDINSEQQIKLLQFYFDIYIDTSRQNRFLQKQFANKLISNSENNEIKKRAFNQWINKKMKDDMKNLENDEAQIKEAANYFSKHYQVYYNFNIMLELSKDDFIEEIKKMYIKAYSQNKIK
;
A
#
# COMPACT_ATOMS: atom_id res chain seq x y z
N MET A 1 17.94 20.64 -28.86
CA MET A 1 16.90 21.59 -28.41
C MET A 1 16.81 21.47 -26.90
N THR A 2 16.55 22.56 -26.20
CA THR A 2 16.30 22.52 -24.74
C THR A 2 14.97 21.83 -24.44
N ASN A 3 14.78 21.31 -23.24
CA ASN A 3 13.52 20.67 -22.83
C ASN A 3 12.33 21.63 -22.97
N LYS A 4 12.55 22.93 -22.68
CA LYS A 4 11.57 23.99 -22.88
C LYS A 4 11.19 24.21 -24.34
N GLU A 5 12.15 24.20 -25.27
CA GLU A 5 11.90 24.29 -26.71
C GLU A 5 11.10 23.09 -27.24
N ILE A 6 11.39 21.90 -26.72
CA ILE A 6 10.67 20.67 -27.05
C ILE A 6 9.20 20.80 -26.63
N LEU A 7 8.93 21.19 -25.39
CA LEU A 7 7.57 21.40 -24.89
C LEU A 7 6.79 22.44 -25.70
N ILE A 8 7.43 23.54 -26.08
CA ILE A 8 6.80 24.57 -26.94
C ILE A 8 6.41 23.98 -28.30
N LYS A 9 7.27 23.15 -28.90
CA LYS A 9 6.95 22.48 -30.18
C LYS A 9 5.79 21.51 -30.04
N ILE A 10 5.78 20.69 -28.98
CA ILE A 10 4.67 19.78 -28.66
C ILE A 10 3.35 20.56 -28.61
N ASN A 11 3.28 21.64 -27.84
CA ASN A 11 2.02 22.40 -27.69
C ASN A 11 1.55 23.08 -28.97
N LYS A 12 2.46 23.46 -29.89
CA LYS A 12 2.07 24.04 -31.20
C LYS A 12 1.30 23.06 -32.09
N PHE A 13 1.51 21.76 -31.93
CA PHE A 13 0.81 20.75 -32.74
C PHE A 13 -0.65 20.51 -32.31
N GLU A 14 -1.07 21.01 -31.13
CA GLU A 14 -2.47 20.94 -30.67
C GLU A 14 -3.42 21.80 -31.53
N ILE A 15 -2.90 22.84 -32.19
CA ILE A 15 -3.67 23.87 -32.89
C ILE A 15 -3.93 23.49 -34.37
N GLN A 16 -3.34 22.38 -34.86
CA GLN A 16 -3.39 22.00 -36.28
C GLN A 16 -4.63 21.18 -36.69
N PRO A 17 -5.09 21.30 -37.96
CA PRO A 17 -6.33 20.69 -38.45
C PRO A 17 -6.36 19.15 -38.32
N LYS A 18 -7.57 18.60 -38.11
CA LYS A 18 -7.83 17.16 -37.92
C LYS A 18 -7.89 16.39 -39.26
N SER A 19 -6.79 16.35 -40.01
CA SER A 19 -6.66 15.42 -41.16
C SER A 19 -5.92 14.14 -40.76
N LYS A 20 -6.17 13.04 -41.47
CA LYS A 20 -5.48 11.76 -41.24
C LYS A 20 -3.96 11.90 -41.40
N GLN A 21 -3.52 12.63 -42.42
CA GLN A 21 -2.11 12.90 -42.68
C GLN A 21 -1.49 13.73 -41.55
N ALA A 22 -2.16 14.80 -41.12
CA ALA A 22 -1.68 15.63 -40.01
C ALA A 22 -1.59 14.85 -38.69
N SER A 23 -2.49 13.87 -38.46
CA SER A 23 -2.40 12.98 -37.31
C SER A 23 -1.14 12.10 -37.32
N ILE A 24 -0.84 11.49 -38.46
CA ILE A 24 0.38 10.67 -38.64
C ILE A 24 1.64 11.52 -38.45
N ASP A 25 1.66 12.70 -39.05
CA ASP A 25 2.81 13.60 -38.98
C ASP A 25 3.05 14.09 -37.55
N ARG A 26 1.99 14.41 -36.79
CA ARG A 26 2.09 14.74 -35.36
C ARG A 26 2.64 13.58 -34.53
N GLY A 27 2.19 12.35 -34.79
CA GLY A 27 2.70 11.17 -34.11
C GLY A 27 4.21 10.98 -34.32
N ARG A 28 4.66 11.09 -35.58
CA ARG A 28 6.09 11.00 -35.93
C ARG A 28 6.93 12.12 -35.35
N GLU A 29 6.42 13.34 -35.34
CA GLU A 29 7.14 14.47 -34.73
C GLU A 29 7.19 14.34 -33.20
N PHE A 30 6.13 13.85 -32.56
CA PHE A 30 6.16 13.56 -31.12
C PHE A 30 7.21 12.52 -30.76
N GLU A 31 7.27 11.42 -31.51
CA GLU A 31 8.30 10.38 -31.36
C GLU A 31 9.72 10.98 -31.42
N LYS A 32 10.00 11.81 -32.43
CA LYS A 32 11.30 12.50 -32.56
C LYS A 32 11.62 13.41 -31.39
N LEU A 33 10.63 14.17 -30.90
CA LEU A 33 10.80 15.10 -29.79
C LEU A 33 11.07 14.35 -28.47
N ILE A 34 10.43 13.21 -28.25
CA ILE A 34 10.69 12.32 -27.11
C ILE A 34 12.10 11.71 -27.21
N ASN A 35 12.52 11.27 -28.40
CA ASN A 35 13.88 10.77 -28.60
C ASN A 35 14.96 11.83 -28.33
N GLN A 36 14.73 13.07 -28.76
CA GLN A 36 15.63 14.19 -28.45
C GLN A 36 15.69 14.49 -26.95
N TYR A 37 14.58 14.34 -26.25
CA TYR A 37 14.57 14.45 -24.79
C TYR A 37 15.41 13.37 -24.12
N PHE A 38 15.26 12.10 -24.53
CA PHE A 38 16.09 11.03 -23.98
C PHE A 38 17.58 11.18 -24.29
N ASP A 39 17.91 11.78 -25.43
CA ASP A 39 19.28 12.15 -25.78
C ASP A 39 19.82 13.24 -24.84
N ASN A 40 19.03 14.28 -24.55
CA ASN A 40 19.37 15.32 -23.58
C ASN A 40 19.59 14.74 -22.16
N GLU A 41 18.74 13.81 -21.74
CA GLU A 41 18.85 13.08 -20.46
C GLU A 41 20.00 12.05 -20.47
N LYS A 42 20.66 11.83 -21.61
CA LYS A 42 21.76 10.86 -21.82
C LYS A 42 21.39 9.41 -21.51
N VAL A 43 20.12 9.06 -21.71
CA VAL A 43 19.60 7.70 -21.48
C VAL A 43 19.33 6.95 -22.78
N LEU A 44 19.37 7.62 -23.94
CA LEU A 44 19.07 7.03 -25.24
C LEU A 44 20.14 6.01 -25.67
N ILE A 45 19.72 4.77 -25.95
CA ILE A 45 20.57 3.73 -26.56
C ILE A 45 20.37 3.70 -28.07
N LYS A 46 19.11 3.68 -28.51
CA LYS A 46 18.72 3.62 -29.93
C LYS A 46 17.50 4.50 -30.18
N ASN A 47 17.58 5.29 -31.25
CA ASN A 47 16.42 5.90 -31.90
C ASN A 47 15.55 4.83 -32.56
N SER A 48 14.37 5.24 -33.03
CA SER A 48 13.43 4.44 -33.81
C SER A 48 14.12 3.44 -34.75
N TYR A 49 13.78 2.16 -34.60
CA TYR A 49 14.44 1.07 -35.32
C TYR A 49 13.48 -0.09 -35.57
N GLN A 50 13.85 -0.93 -36.55
CA GLN A 50 13.19 -2.22 -36.79
C GLN A 50 14.11 -3.36 -36.37
N THR A 51 13.53 -4.46 -35.89
CA THR A 51 14.29 -5.67 -35.56
C THR A 51 14.85 -6.35 -36.83
N SER A 52 16.00 -7.00 -36.70
CA SER A 52 16.76 -7.56 -37.83
C SER A 52 16.23 -8.91 -38.36
N ASP A 53 15.18 -9.46 -37.76
CA ASP A 53 14.70 -10.83 -37.96
C ASP A 53 13.53 -10.98 -38.97
N ASN A 54 13.41 -10.06 -39.93
CA ASN A 54 12.46 -10.11 -41.05
C ASN A 54 10.95 -10.20 -40.69
N LYS A 55 10.58 -10.03 -39.43
CA LYS A 55 9.18 -9.76 -38.99
C LYS A 55 8.90 -8.27 -38.75
N SER A 56 9.94 -7.43 -38.86
CA SER A 56 9.92 -5.95 -38.81
C SER A 56 8.99 -5.37 -37.73
N GLU A 57 9.22 -5.77 -36.47
CA GLU A 57 8.63 -5.06 -35.32
C GLU A 57 9.29 -3.67 -35.24
N GLN A 58 8.50 -2.60 -35.41
CA GLN A 58 8.95 -1.23 -35.18
C GLN A 58 8.97 -0.93 -33.69
N ILE A 59 10.09 -0.38 -33.21
CA ILE A 59 10.29 0.10 -31.84
C ILE A 59 10.69 1.57 -31.92
N ASP A 60 9.98 2.44 -31.21
CA ASP A 60 10.12 3.89 -31.31
C ASP A 60 11.43 4.40 -30.67
N ALA A 61 11.86 3.75 -29.59
CA ALA A 61 13.18 3.98 -28.97
C ALA A 61 13.61 2.82 -28.07
N ALA A 62 14.89 2.81 -27.70
CA ALA A 62 15.39 2.07 -26.56
C ALA A 62 16.25 2.97 -25.67
N ILE A 63 16.01 2.95 -24.36
CA ILE A 63 16.73 3.76 -23.37
C ILE A 63 17.32 2.87 -22.26
N LYS A 64 18.33 3.36 -21.55
CA LYS A 64 18.95 2.72 -20.40
C LYS A 64 18.82 3.60 -19.16
N VAL A 65 18.21 3.08 -18.11
CA VAL A 65 18.13 3.72 -16.79
C VAL A 65 18.42 2.66 -15.74
N ASP A 66 19.27 2.96 -14.75
CA ASP A 66 19.66 2.03 -13.67
C ASP A 66 20.07 0.62 -14.14
N ASN A 67 20.90 0.57 -15.18
CA ASN A 67 21.32 -0.69 -15.80
C ASN A 67 20.21 -1.58 -16.37
N ARG A 68 18.98 -1.06 -16.49
CA ARG A 68 17.86 -1.72 -17.15
C ARG A 68 17.60 -1.09 -18.50
N VAL A 69 17.28 -1.93 -19.48
CA VAL A 69 16.89 -1.50 -20.83
C VAL A 69 15.38 -1.38 -20.88
N PHE A 70 14.90 -0.23 -21.36
CA PHE A 70 13.51 0.01 -21.66
C PHE A 70 13.31 0.12 -23.16
N LEU A 71 12.36 -0.64 -23.71
CA LEU A 71 11.79 -0.30 -25.00
C LEU A 71 10.76 0.81 -24.81
N VAL A 72 10.69 1.75 -25.74
CA VAL A 72 9.75 2.86 -25.69
C VAL A 72 8.74 2.74 -26.82
N GLU A 73 7.48 3.03 -26.51
CA GLU A 73 6.41 3.25 -27.47
C GLU A 73 5.76 4.61 -27.17
N THR A 74 5.57 5.42 -28.20
CA THR A 74 5.00 6.76 -28.11
C THR A 74 3.67 6.82 -28.87
N LYS A 75 2.70 7.56 -28.32
CA LYS A 75 1.38 7.73 -28.93
C LYS A 75 0.89 9.17 -28.82
N TRP A 76 0.36 9.68 -29.93
CA TRP A 76 -0.39 10.93 -30.01
C TRP A 76 -1.74 10.66 -30.68
N VAL A 77 -2.62 9.95 -29.97
CA VAL A 77 -3.93 9.53 -30.49
C VAL A 77 -5.03 9.74 -29.44
N GLU A 78 -6.29 9.64 -29.84
CA GLU A 78 -7.46 9.91 -29.00
C GLU A 78 -7.54 8.97 -27.78
N SER A 79 -8.25 9.39 -26.72
CA SER A 79 -8.27 8.76 -25.39
C SER A 79 -8.86 7.34 -25.35
N ASN A 80 -9.51 6.89 -26.43
CA ASN A 80 -10.16 5.58 -26.57
C ASN A 80 -9.23 4.49 -27.13
N LEU A 81 -7.93 4.54 -26.83
CA LEU A 81 -6.98 3.54 -27.30
C LEU A 81 -7.39 2.13 -26.85
N ALA A 82 -7.47 1.19 -27.79
CA ALA A 82 -7.83 -0.18 -27.50
C ALA A 82 -6.72 -0.90 -26.71
N ALA A 83 -7.09 -1.74 -25.74
CA ALA A 83 -6.14 -2.53 -24.94
C ALA A 83 -5.21 -3.42 -25.78
N SER A 84 -5.61 -3.77 -27.00
CA SER A 84 -4.78 -4.49 -27.97
C SER A 84 -3.47 -3.77 -28.30
N ALA A 85 -3.44 -2.43 -28.28
CA ALA A 85 -2.22 -1.67 -28.50
C ALA A 85 -1.19 -1.91 -27.38
N MET A 86 -1.64 -1.95 -26.12
CA MET A 86 -0.78 -2.28 -24.99
C MET A 86 -0.29 -3.73 -25.07
N TYR A 87 -1.18 -4.68 -25.38
CA TYR A 87 -0.78 -6.09 -25.51
C TYR A 87 0.22 -6.32 -26.65
N ALA A 88 0.08 -5.62 -27.77
CA ALA A 88 1.05 -5.67 -28.86
C ALA A 88 2.42 -5.16 -28.38
N PHE A 89 2.46 -4.04 -27.65
CA PHE A 89 3.70 -3.50 -27.11
C PHE A 89 4.33 -4.43 -26.06
N MET A 90 3.54 -4.99 -25.15
CA MET A 90 4.01 -6.00 -24.19
C MET A 90 4.63 -7.21 -24.89
N GLY A 91 4.03 -7.68 -25.99
CA GLY A 91 4.60 -8.74 -26.82
C GLY A 91 6.00 -8.39 -27.35
N LYS A 92 6.21 -7.14 -27.80
CA LYS A 92 7.54 -6.68 -28.24
C LYS A 92 8.57 -6.73 -27.10
N VAL A 93 8.17 -6.36 -25.88
CA VAL A 93 9.02 -6.39 -24.68
C VAL A 93 9.33 -7.83 -24.27
N ASP A 94 8.33 -8.70 -24.25
CA ASP A 94 8.47 -10.13 -23.89
C ASP A 94 9.36 -10.90 -24.88
N ASN A 95 9.43 -10.45 -26.14
CA ASN A 95 10.32 -11.01 -27.16
C ASN A 95 11.80 -10.62 -26.97
N LYS A 96 12.17 -9.83 -25.95
CA LYS A 96 13.56 -9.42 -25.67
C LYS A 96 14.14 -10.17 -24.46
N MET A 97 15.41 -9.88 -24.15
CA MET A 97 16.13 -10.52 -23.05
C MET A 97 15.41 -10.28 -21.71
N TYR A 98 15.38 -11.32 -20.87
CA TYR A 98 14.74 -11.28 -19.56
C TYR A 98 15.21 -10.08 -18.72
N GLY A 99 14.27 -9.29 -18.22
CA GLY A 99 14.55 -8.05 -17.49
C GLY A 99 14.49 -6.78 -18.36
N THR A 100 14.24 -6.90 -19.66
CA THR A 100 13.84 -5.76 -20.49
C THR A 100 12.46 -5.26 -20.05
N LEU A 101 12.32 -3.94 -19.88
CA LEU A 101 11.09 -3.28 -19.48
C LEU A 101 10.52 -2.46 -20.64
N GLY A 102 9.28 -2.01 -20.50
CA GLY A 102 8.60 -1.11 -21.43
C GLY A 102 8.33 0.25 -20.80
N LEU A 103 8.38 1.29 -21.61
CA LEU A 103 7.93 2.65 -21.29
C LEU A 103 6.93 3.09 -22.36
N PHE A 104 5.69 3.29 -21.96
CA PHE A 104 4.61 3.70 -22.83
C PHE A 104 4.26 5.17 -22.58
N ILE A 105 4.44 6.01 -23.59
CA ILE A 105 4.27 7.46 -23.47
C ILE A 105 3.13 7.93 -24.36
N SER A 106 2.08 8.49 -23.76
CA SER A 106 0.93 9.05 -24.50
C SER A 106 0.78 10.54 -24.27
N LYS A 107 0.69 11.34 -25.34
CA LYS A 107 0.38 12.77 -25.20
C LYS A 107 -0.98 13.01 -24.55
N ILE A 108 -1.96 12.17 -24.90
CA ILE A 108 -3.34 12.30 -24.43
C ILE A 108 -3.54 11.37 -23.22
N GLU A 109 -4.42 11.79 -22.32
CA GLU A 109 -4.81 11.00 -21.16
C GLU A 109 -5.45 9.67 -21.58
N LEU A 110 -5.01 8.59 -20.94
CA LEU A 110 -5.49 7.23 -21.20
C LEU A 110 -6.62 6.89 -20.23
N SER A 111 -7.61 6.13 -20.70
CA SER A 111 -8.71 5.69 -19.84
C SER A 111 -8.24 4.75 -18.72
N GLU A 112 -8.93 4.78 -17.57
CA GLU A 112 -8.65 3.85 -16.48
C GLU A 112 -8.71 2.38 -16.91
N ASN A 113 -9.66 2.03 -17.78
CA ASN A 113 -9.79 0.67 -18.30
C ASN A 113 -8.55 0.23 -19.09
N PHE A 114 -7.91 1.15 -19.80
CA PHE A 114 -6.67 0.89 -20.51
C PHE A 114 -5.51 0.67 -19.52
N ILE A 115 -5.40 1.52 -18.50
CA ILE A 115 -4.37 1.40 -17.45
C ILE A 115 -4.53 0.08 -16.68
N LYS A 116 -5.75 -0.22 -16.22
CA LYS A 116 -6.11 -1.45 -15.48
C LYS A 116 -5.93 -2.73 -16.29
N SER A 117 -5.86 -2.64 -17.63
CA SER A 117 -5.55 -3.80 -18.48
C SER A 117 -4.14 -4.36 -18.24
N LEU A 118 -3.22 -3.57 -17.67
CA LEU A 118 -1.90 -4.02 -17.23
C LEU A 118 -1.94 -4.94 -15.99
N ALA A 119 -2.94 -4.79 -15.14
CA ALA A 119 -3.01 -5.47 -13.84
C ALA A 119 -3.66 -6.85 -13.90
N LYS A 120 -4.43 -7.15 -14.95
CA LYS A 120 -5.14 -8.44 -15.07
C LYS A 120 -4.22 -9.57 -15.53
N GLY A 121 -3.63 -10.27 -14.55
CA GLY A 121 -3.10 -11.63 -14.71
C GLY A 121 -1.75 -11.79 -15.42
N ARG A 122 -0.92 -10.74 -15.50
CA ARG A 122 0.44 -10.80 -16.10
C ARG A 122 1.48 -10.08 -15.26
N GLN A 123 2.75 -10.48 -15.40
CA GLN A 123 3.90 -9.79 -14.81
C GLN A 123 3.94 -8.34 -15.32
N ARG A 124 3.98 -7.39 -14.38
CA ARG A 124 4.04 -5.96 -14.70
C ARG A 124 5.43 -5.59 -15.22
N LYS A 125 5.52 -5.19 -16.49
CA LYS A 125 6.80 -4.88 -17.17
C LYS A 125 6.80 -3.51 -17.87
N VAL A 126 5.69 -2.78 -17.85
CA VAL A 126 5.52 -1.51 -18.56
C VAL A 126 5.20 -0.38 -17.59
N ILE A 127 5.96 0.71 -17.68
CA ILE A 127 5.68 1.99 -17.04
C ILE A 127 4.89 2.86 -18.04
N ILE A 128 3.84 3.53 -17.57
CA ILE A 128 3.03 4.44 -18.39
C ILE A 128 3.30 5.88 -17.95
N LEU A 129 3.50 6.77 -18.91
CA LEU A 129 3.43 8.23 -18.75
C LEU A 129 2.36 8.78 -19.70
N HIS A 130 1.39 9.54 -19.19
CA HIS A 130 0.34 10.08 -20.06
C HIS A 130 -0.23 11.42 -19.63
N GLY A 131 -0.88 12.11 -20.57
CA GLY A 131 -1.62 13.35 -20.30
C GLY A 131 -0.75 14.43 -19.65
N ASP A 132 -1.06 14.78 -18.41
CA ASP A 132 -0.36 15.83 -17.67
C ASP A 132 1.06 15.47 -17.24
N ASP A 133 1.45 14.20 -17.27
CA ASP A 133 2.86 13.80 -17.08
C ASP A 133 3.75 14.37 -18.19
N ILE A 134 3.23 14.47 -19.41
CA ILE A 134 4.01 14.90 -20.56
C ILE A 134 4.48 16.36 -20.40
N LYS A 135 3.66 17.22 -19.79
CA LYS A 135 4.08 18.60 -19.51
C LYS A 135 5.21 18.63 -18.48
N LYS A 136 5.12 17.79 -17.45
CA LYS A 136 6.07 17.73 -16.33
C LYS A 136 7.39 17.07 -16.71
N LEU A 137 7.36 16.14 -17.66
CA LEU A 137 8.54 15.46 -18.22
C LEU A 137 9.60 16.48 -18.68
N PHE A 138 9.17 17.62 -19.22
CA PHE A 138 10.07 18.66 -19.74
C PHE A 138 10.33 19.81 -18.74
N ASP A 139 9.89 19.70 -17.49
CA ASP A 139 10.20 20.67 -16.45
C ASP A 139 11.70 20.59 -16.10
N GLU A 140 12.38 21.73 -16.00
CA GLU A 140 13.80 21.81 -15.65
C GLU A 140 14.09 21.31 -14.23
N LYS A 141 13.09 21.31 -13.34
CA LYS A 141 13.22 20.79 -11.96
C LYS A 141 12.96 19.29 -11.84
N PHE A 142 12.52 18.65 -12.92
CA PHE A 142 12.22 17.23 -12.94
C PHE A 142 13.43 16.42 -13.43
N SER A 143 13.77 15.34 -12.72
CA SER A 143 14.81 14.40 -13.12
C SER A 143 14.16 13.09 -13.60
N PHE A 144 14.32 12.81 -14.89
CA PHE A 144 13.75 11.60 -15.51
C PHE A 144 14.34 10.33 -14.92
N VAL A 145 15.67 10.31 -14.77
CA VAL A 145 16.41 9.16 -14.24
C VAL A 145 15.90 8.83 -12.85
N GLU A 146 15.85 9.83 -11.95
CA GLU A 146 15.39 9.62 -10.57
C GLU A 146 13.93 9.16 -10.51
N TYR A 147 13.05 9.74 -11.33
CA TYR A 147 11.66 9.31 -11.42
C TYR A 147 11.55 7.85 -11.88
N ILE A 148 12.25 7.45 -12.95
CA ILE A 148 12.20 6.07 -13.45
C ILE A 148 12.75 5.10 -12.42
N SER A 149 13.88 5.41 -11.78
CA SER A 149 14.44 4.64 -10.66
C SER A 149 13.40 4.42 -9.55
N LYS A 150 12.70 5.50 -9.17
CA LYS A 150 11.66 5.48 -8.14
C LYS A 150 10.43 4.69 -8.58
N ALA A 151 9.97 4.88 -9.82
CA ALA A 151 8.83 4.18 -10.39
C ALA A 151 9.09 2.66 -10.47
N ILE A 152 10.28 2.25 -10.88
CA ILE A 152 10.70 0.84 -10.87
C ILE A 152 10.53 0.24 -9.47
N ASN A 153 11.00 0.93 -8.43
CA ASN A 153 10.89 0.44 -7.06
C ASN A 153 9.43 0.27 -6.65
N ILE A 154 8.59 1.29 -6.85
CA ILE A 154 7.16 1.26 -6.52
C ILE A 154 6.45 0.11 -7.24
N TYR A 155 6.59 0.01 -8.56
CA TYR A 155 5.96 -1.07 -9.33
C TYR A 155 6.51 -2.46 -9.00
N SER A 156 7.70 -2.56 -8.38
CA SER A 156 8.28 -3.84 -7.96
C SER A 156 7.86 -4.25 -6.55
N THR A 157 7.48 -3.31 -5.69
CA THR A 157 7.16 -3.56 -4.28
C THR A 157 5.68 -3.40 -3.94
N ASP A 158 4.88 -2.84 -4.84
CA ASP A 158 3.47 -2.54 -4.61
C ASP A 158 2.60 -2.82 -5.85
N ASN A 159 1.29 -2.98 -5.64
CA ASN A 159 0.27 -3.24 -6.67
C ASN A 159 -0.34 -1.93 -7.19
N VAL A 160 0.50 -0.94 -7.49
CA VAL A 160 0.06 0.38 -7.98
C VAL A 160 -0.22 0.32 -9.48
N ASP A 161 -1.43 0.68 -9.90
CA ASP A 161 -1.85 0.70 -11.31
C ASP A 161 -1.23 1.82 -12.13
N TYR A 162 -0.87 2.94 -11.51
CA TYR A 162 -0.25 4.07 -12.16
C TYR A 162 0.44 4.97 -11.14
N TYR A 163 1.68 5.35 -11.41
CA TYR A 163 2.49 6.26 -10.60
C TYR A 163 2.90 7.47 -11.44
N SER A 164 2.17 8.57 -11.27
CA SER A 164 2.35 9.81 -12.04
C SER A 164 3.60 10.59 -11.63
N ILE A 165 4.05 11.50 -12.50
CA ILE A 165 5.14 12.42 -12.18
C ILE A 165 4.72 13.39 -11.06
N GLN A 166 3.45 13.78 -10.98
CA GLN A 166 2.98 14.64 -9.88
C GLN A 166 3.18 13.96 -8.51
N GLN A 167 2.75 12.70 -8.39
CA GLN A 167 2.95 11.93 -7.15
C GLN A 167 4.44 11.82 -6.77
N TYR A 168 5.33 11.73 -7.76
CA TYR A 168 6.78 11.80 -7.52
C TYR A 168 7.22 13.17 -7.00
N LEU A 169 6.82 14.24 -7.67
CA LEU A 169 7.19 15.61 -7.30
C LEU A 169 6.67 16.01 -5.92
N ASP A 170 5.44 15.61 -5.58
CA ASP A 170 4.87 15.81 -4.24
C ASP A 170 5.73 15.09 -3.20
N GLY A 171 6.15 13.85 -3.47
CA GLY A 171 7.08 13.11 -2.61
C GLY A 171 8.43 13.82 -2.43
N VAL A 172 8.99 14.41 -3.49
CA VAL A 172 10.26 15.16 -3.45
C VAL A 172 10.12 16.50 -2.74
N GLN A 173 9.01 17.21 -2.93
CA GLN A 173 8.74 18.46 -2.23
C GLN A 173 8.58 18.19 -0.73
N ASN A 174 7.83 17.16 -0.38
CA ASN A 174 7.68 16.72 0.99
C ASN A 174 9.05 16.37 1.62
N LEU A 175 9.96 15.69 0.89
CA LEU A 175 11.35 15.48 1.35
C LEU A 175 12.08 16.79 1.66
N LYS A 176 11.94 17.80 0.80
CA LYS A 176 12.63 19.10 0.97
C LYS A 176 12.06 19.90 2.14
N GLU A 177 10.75 19.90 2.33
CA GLU A 177 10.10 20.52 3.50
C GLU A 177 10.48 19.79 4.79
N ILE A 178 10.70 18.48 4.71
CA ILE A 178 11.19 17.65 5.80
C ILE A 178 12.65 17.93 6.13
N SER A 179 13.46 18.34 5.18
CA SER A 179 14.84 18.77 5.46
C SER A 179 14.93 20.17 6.11
N ASN A 180 13.81 20.91 6.28
CA ASN A 180 13.84 22.34 6.65
C ASN A 180 12.77 22.85 7.68
N PRO A 181 12.58 22.24 8.86
CA PRO A 181 11.76 22.86 9.90
C PRO A 181 12.56 23.89 10.75
N THR A 182 12.13 25.16 10.74
CA THR A 182 12.59 26.29 11.60
C THR A 182 14.12 26.51 11.71
N LYS A 183 14.61 27.45 10.90
CA LYS A 183 15.99 27.96 10.88
C LYS A 183 16.42 28.42 12.29
N GLY A 184 17.54 27.91 12.79
CA GLY A 184 18.10 28.23 14.11
C GLY A 184 18.07 27.09 15.14
N VAL A 185 17.11 26.16 15.07
CA VAL A 185 17.02 25.05 16.04
C VAL A 185 17.56 23.73 15.46
N ILE A 186 17.46 23.55 14.14
CA ILE A 186 18.14 22.45 13.46
C ILE A 186 19.63 22.68 13.32
N ASP A 187 20.14 23.90 13.23
CA ASP A 187 21.59 24.09 13.07
C ASP A 187 22.37 23.44 14.24
N ASP A 188 21.80 23.45 15.45
CA ASP A 188 22.34 22.78 16.65
C ASP A 188 22.08 21.25 16.69
N LEU A 189 21.23 20.73 15.81
CA LEU A 189 20.77 19.32 15.77
C LEU A 189 20.99 18.64 14.41
N LYS A 190 21.63 19.35 13.49
CA LYS A 190 21.77 18.98 12.09
C LYS A 190 22.52 17.68 11.95
N ASP A 191 23.57 17.51 12.75
CA ASP A 191 24.41 16.31 12.76
C ASP A 191 23.62 15.09 13.23
N TYR A 192 22.81 15.23 14.30
CA TYR A 192 21.97 14.16 14.79
C TYR A 192 20.89 13.78 13.77
N TRP A 193 20.20 14.78 13.20
CA TRP A 193 19.17 14.54 12.20
C TRP A 193 19.73 13.90 10.92
N GLN A 194 20.87 14.39 10.45
CA GLN A 194 21.56 13.84 9.29
C GLN A 194 21.99 12.40 9.55
N LEU A 195 22.47 12.09 10.75
CA LEU A 195 22.81 10.72 11.17
C LEU A 195 21.60 9.78 11.09
N ILE A 196 20.50 10.10 11.78
CA ILE A 196 19.36 9.16 11.85
C ILE A 196 18.59 9.08 10.52
N SER A 197 18.66 10.12 9.68
CA SER A 197 18.00 10.13 8.37
C SER A 197 18.84 9.48 7.26
N THR A 198 20.00 8.90 7.57
CA THR A 198 20.83 8.22 6.57
C THR A 198 20.13 6.99 5.98
N ASN A 199 20.50 6.65 4.75
CA ASN A 199 19.99 5.47 4.05
C ASN A 199 20.79 4.19 4.35
N GLU A 200 21.56 4.18 5.43
CA GLU A 200 22.32 3.04 5.95
C GLU A 200 21.69 2.59 7.26
N VAL A 201 21.67 1.28 7.54
CA VAL A 201 21.23 0.82 8.87
C VAL A 201 22.33 1.18 9.86
N LEU A 202 22.00 2.00 10.85
CA LEU A 202 22.91 2.35 11.91
C LEU A 202 22.97 1.24 12.95
N ASP A 203 24.16 1.08 13.53
CA ASP A 203 24.32 0.29 14.73
C ASP A 203 23.72 1.02 15.94
N ASP A 204 23.06 0.26 16.81
CA ASP A 204 22.36 0.77 17.98
C ASP A 204 23.27 1.59 18.91
N PHE A 205 24.56 1.21 19.03
CA PHE A 205 25.54 1.96 19.82
C PHE A 205 25.76 3.37 19.26
N LYS A 206 25.79 3.55 17.94
CA LYS A 206 25.98 4.87 17.32
C LYS A 206 24.79 5.78 17.58
N ILE A 207 23.57 5.23 17.50
CA ILE A 207 22.35 5.97 17.79
C ILE A 207 22.32 6.36 19.28
N ALA A 208 22.68 5.44 20.17
CA ALA A 208 22.76 5.68 21.60
C ALA A 208 23.76 6.81 21.94
N GLU A 209 24.98 6.71 21.43
CA GLU A 209 26.04 7.71 21.66
C GLU A 209 25.64 9.10 21.17
N ALA A 210 25.02 9.18 19.99
CA ALA A 210 24.53 10.44 19.44
C ALA A 210 23.36 11.00 20.27
N SER A 211 22.46 10.13 20.76
CA SER A 211 21.32 10.53 21.58
C SER A 211 21.74 11.03 22.96
N ASP A 212 22.79 10.46 23.56
CA ASP A 212 23.29 10.86 24.88
C ASP A 212 23.93 12.26 24.87
N LYS A 213 24.39 12.73 23.71
CA LYS A 213 24.90 14.10 23.53
C LYS A 213 23.79 15.16 23.53
N LEU A 214 22.53 14.75 23.40
CA LEU A 214 21.38 15.67 23.33
C LEU A 214 20.88 16.05 24.72
N SER A 215 20.62 17.34 24.92
CA SER A 215 19.88 17.83 26.09
C SER A 215 18.41 17.37 26.07
N LYS A 216 17.76 17.36 27.23
CA LYS A 216 16.34 17.00 27.37
C LYS A 216 15.43 17.76 26.40
N LYS A 217 15.64 19.07 26.25
CA LYS A 217 14.86 19.94 25.36
C LYS A 217 15.09 19.61 23.87
N GLN A 218 16.31 19.23 23.51
CA GLN A 218 16.63 18.80 22.14
C GLN A 218 15.96 17.46 21.80
N LYS A 219 15.95 16.50 22.74
CA LYS A 219 15.25 15.22 22.57
C LYS A 219 13.75 15.41 22.36
N GLU A 220 13.12 16.29 23.14
CA GLU A 220 11.70 16.66 22.99
C GLU A 220 11.41 17.25 21.60
N LEU A 221 12.26 18.17 21.14
CA LEU A 221 12.08 18.79 19.83
C LEU A 221 12.20 17.80 18.68
N ILE A 222 13.20 16.92 18.71
CA ILE A 222 13.38 15.87 17.70
C ILE A 222 12.13 15.00 17.62
N PHE A 223 11.56 14.63 18.77
CA PHE A 223 10.32 13.89 18.81
C PHE A 223 9.15 14.64 18.16
N GLN A 224 8.97 15.92 18.50
CA GLN A 224 7.91 16.73 17.90
C GLN A 224 8.06 16.84 16.37
N VAL A 225 9.30 16.99 15.88
CA VAL A 225 9.59 16.99 14.44
C VAL A 225 9.26 15.63 13.82
N TYR A 226 9.59 14.53 14.50
CA TYR A 226 9.27 13.19 14.05
C TYR A 226 7.76 12.96 13.95
N MET A 227 7.00 13.30 15.00
CA MET A 227 5.53 13.17 15.02
C MET A 227 4.83 13.98 13.93
N LYS A 228 5.32 15.20 13.64
CA LYS A 228 4.79 16.04 12.56
C LYS A 228 5.00 15.45 11.16
N LYS A 229 5.90 14.48 11.01
CA LYS A 229 6.32 13.90 9.73
C LYS A 229 6.03 12.41 9.66
N LEU A 230 5.25 11.90 10.60
CA LEU A 230 5.04 10.48 10.80
C LEU A 230 4.27 9.84 9.63
N ASP A 231 3.28 10.56 9.12
CA ASP A 231 2.55 10.30 7.88
C ASP A 231 3.48 10.24 6.65
N TYR A 232 4.42 11.17 6.56
CA TYR A 232 5.41 11.14 5.50
C TYR A 232 6.36 9.93 5.58
N TYR A 233 6.85 9.62 6.78
CA TYR A 233 7.72 8.46 7.00
C TYR A 233 7.01 7.16 6.64
N TYR A 234 5.70 7.11 6.85
CA TYR A 234 4.88 6.03 6.35
C TYR A 234 4.80 5.98 4.82
N GLU A 235 4.46 7.07 4.14
CA GLU A 235 4.42 7.10 2.67
C GLU A 235 5.76 6.68 2.05
N ALA A 236 6.86 7.05 2.71
CA ALA A 236 8.20 6.58 2.37
C ALA A 236 8.37 5.07 2.61
N TYR A 237 7.75 4.48 3.63
CA TYR A 237 7.81 3.05 3.96
C TYR A 237 6.90 2.18 3.08
N HIS A 238 5.70 2.64 2.73
CA HIS A 238 4.77 1.88 1.89
C HIS A 238 5.31 1.71 0.46
N ASN A 239 6.10 2.67 -0.02
CA ASN A 239 6.52 2.81 -1.42
C ASN A 239 8.03 2.64 -1.69
N LEU A 240 8.88 2.29 -0.70
CA LEU A 240 10.34 2.16 -0.88
C LEU A 240 11.00 1.04 -0.06
N SER A 241 11.71 0.15 -0.75
CA SER A 241 12.69 -0.74 -0.14
C SER A 241 13.97 0.00 0.33
N SER A 242 14.31 1.15 -0.27
CA SER A 242 15.54 1.90 0.07
C SER A 242 15.43 2.67 1.39
N ASN A 243 14.34 3.42 1.62
CA ASN A 243 14.19 4.30 2.80
C ASN A 243 13.74 3.59 4.09
N SER A 244 13.51 2.27 4.03
CA SER A 244 13.23 1.43 5.21
C SER A 244 14.31 1.54 6.29
N ARG A 245 15.55 1.87 5.89
CA ARG A 245 16.70 1.99 6.79
C ARG A 245 16.69 3.29 7.58
N ALA A 246 16.46 4.42 6.91
CA ALA A 246 16.28 5.71 7.58
C ALA A 246 15.10 5.65 8.55
N TYR A 247 14.00 5.03 8.11
CA TYR A 247 12.88 4.75 9.00
C TYR A 247 13.31 3.96 10.23
N ARG A 248 13.91 2.78 10.06
CA ARG A 248 14.40 1.95 11.18
C ARG A 248 15.33 2.72 12.10
N ASN A 249 16.25 3.51 11.57
CA ASN A 249 17.15 4.34 12.38
C ASN A 249 16.35 5.35 13.23
N ILE A 250 15.34 5.99 12.66
CA ILE A 250 14.49 6.92 13.38
C ILE A 250 13.69 6.20 14.47
N ILE A 251 13.08 5.05 14.16
CA ILE A 251 12.36 4.21 15.15
C ILE A 251 13.28 3.79 16.29
N ASN A 252 14.45 3.25 15.98
CA ASN A 252 15.44 2.87 16.97
C ASN A 252 15.91 4.09 17.76
N SER A 253 16.07 5.25 17.12
CA SER A 253 16.48 6.48 17.80
C SER A 253 15.52 6.92 18.88
N LEU A 254 14.21 6.70 18.70
CA LEU A 254 13.24 6.98 19.75
C LEU A 254 13.64 6.24 21.03
N GLU A 255 14.18 5.00 20.94
CA GLU A 255 14.56 4.17 22.10
C GLU A 255 15.55 4.92 22.99
N TYR A 256 16.54 5.50 22.34
CA TYR A 256 17.65 6.20 22.96
C TYR A 256 17.34 7.66 23.32
N LEU A 257 16.28 8.24 22.75
CA LEU A 257 15.73 9.49 23.24
C LEU A 257 15.15 9.34 24.67
N LYS A 258 14.77 8.12 25.10
CA LYS A 258 14.24 7.84 26.45
C LYS A 258 13.08 8.77 26.85
N ILE A 259 12.21 9.07 25.90
CA ILE A 259 11.09 10.01 26.05
C ILE A 259 9.75 9.31 26.30
N TYR A 260 9.72 7.98 26.31
CA TYR A 260 8.51 7.16 26.34
C TYR A 260 7.64 7.28 27.58
N ASP A 261 8.16 7.87 28.66
CA ASP A 261 7.43 8.01 29.91
C ASP A 261 6.79 9.39 30.07
N LYS A 262 6.93 10.29 29.09
CA LYS A 262 6.29 11.61 29.15
C LYS A 262 4.90 11.57 28.53
N GLU A 263 3.88 11.75 29.36
CA GLU A 263 2.47 11.75 28.95
C GLU A 263 2.20 12.61 27.70
N GLU A 264 2.71 13.85 27.63
CA GLU A 264 2.55 14.74 26.46
C GLU A 264 3.04 14.13 25.14
N ILE A 265 4.13 13.35 25.19
CA ILE A 265 4.75 12.70 24.04
C ILE A 265 3.92 11.50 23.59
N ILE A 266 3.46 10.69 24.54
CA ILE A 266 2.57 9.54 24.29
C ILE A 266 1.24 10.03 23.71
N GLU A 267 0.71 11.12 24.27
CA GLU A 267 -0.52 11.77 23.82
C GLU A 267 -0.37 12.33 22.41
N THR A 268 0.75 13.00 22.11
CA THR A 268 1.02 13.48 20.75
C THR A 268 1.02 12.34 19.73
N TYR A 269 1.63 11.20 20.08
CA TYR A 269 1.69 10.03 19.21
C TYR A 269 0.30 9.43 18.95
N TRP A 270 -0.45 9.10 20.00
CA TRP A 270 -1.78 8.48 19.83
C TRP A 270 -2.78 9.41 19.16
N ASN A 271 -2.70 10.73 19.38
CA ASN A 271 -3.49 11.70 18.61
C ASN A 271 -3.18 11.62 17.11
N LYS A 272 -1.90 11.46 16.74
CA LYS A 272 -1.53 11.30 15.33
C LYS A 272 -2.00 9.95 14.76
N VAL A 273 -1.97 8.87 15.55
CA VAL A 273 -2.54 7.57 15.17
C VAL A 273 -4.05 7.71 14.86
N ILE A 274 -4.79 8.43 15.72
CA ILE A 274 -6.23 8.70 15.55
C ILE A 274 -6.51 9.57 14.31
N GLU A 275 -5.66 10.56 14.05
CA GLU A 275 -5.78 11.47 12.90
C GLU A 275 -5.60 10.72 11.58
N VAL A 276 -4.57 9.88 11.48
CA VAL A 276 -4.12 9.28 10.22
C VAL A 276 -4.76 7.92 9.94
N ARG A 277 -5.02 7.11 10.97
CA ARG A 277 -5.75 5.83 10.88
C ARG A 277 -5.12 4.77 9.97
N GLN A 278 -3.79 4.65 10.01
CA GLN A 278 -3.03 3.75 9.13
C GLN A 278 -2.19 2.74 9.91
N TYR A 279 -1.98 1.55 9.31
CA TYR A 279 -1.24 0.45 9.92
C TYR A 279 0.19 0.79 10.33
N SER A 280 0.89 1.58 9.52
CA SER A 280 2.28 1.96 9.79
C SER A 280 2.51 2.74 11.06
N LEU A 281 1.48 3.46 11.50
CA LEU A 281 1.55 4.14 12.77
C LEU A 281 1.34 3.15 13.92
N ILE A 282 0.90 1.94 13.63
CA ILE A 282 0.73 0.84 14.58
C ILE A 282 1.78 -0.23 14.27
N ASP A 283 3.02 0.14 14.55
CA ASP A 283 4.20 -0.68 14.34
C ASP A 283 4.92 -1.00 15.67
N GLU A 284 6.23 -1.21 15.63
CA GLU A 284 7.06 -1.39 16.81
C GLU A 284 6.98 -0.22 17.81
N ILE A 285 6.66 1.01 17.35
CA ILE A 285 6.48 2.17 18.24
C ILE A 285 5.21 2.04 19.08
N ALA A 286 4.12 1.56 18.48
CA ALA A 286 2.86 1.37 19.21
C ALA A 286 3.07 0.43 20.39
N ILE A 287 3.84 -0.65 20.19
CA ILE A 287 4.21 -1.59 21.25
C ILE A 287 5.00 -0.90 22.39
N LYS A 288 5.81 0.12 22.08
CA LYS A 288 6.54 0.89 23.11
C LYS A 288 5.59 1.80 23.90
N PHE A 289 4.65 2.46 23.24
CA PHE A 289 3.72 3.41 23.88
C PHE A 289 2.49 2.77 24.54
N ILE A 290 2.07 1.59 24.08
CA ILE A 290 0.85 0.93 24.54
C ILE A 290 0.90 0.62 26.05
N HIS A 291 2.08 0.33 26.61
CA HIS A 291 2.26 0.06 28.04
C HIS A 291 1.96 1.26 28.95
N SER A 292 2.01 2.48 28.40
CA SER A 292 1.76 3.72 29.13
C SER A 292 0.49 4.42 28.64
N ILE A 293 -0.37 3.74 27.86
CA ILE A 293 -1.63 4.29 27.34
C ILE A 293 -2.61 4.66 28.46
N ASP A 294 -2.47 4.07 29.64
CA ASP A 294 -3.31 4.39 30.81
C ASP A 294 -3.00 5.76 31.41
N LYS A 295 -1.83 6.32 31.10
CA LYS A 295 -1.35 7.59 31.66
C LYS A 295 -1.76 8.80 30.82
N VAL A 296 -2.32 8.60 29.63
CA VAL A 296 -2.69 9.71 28.75
C VAL A 296 -4.17 10.09 28.91
N SER A 297 -4.49 11.36 28.69
CA SER A 297 -5.86 11.89 28.74
C SER A 297 -6.73 11.57 27.51
N ILE A 298 -6.15 10.94 26.48
CA ILE A 298 -6.86 10.59 25.27
C ILE A 298 -7.97 9.58 25.57
N GLU A 299 -9.11 9.79 24.93
CA GLU A 299 -10.19 8.82 24.92
C GLU A 299 -9.76 7.52 24.19
N LYS A 300 -9.38 6.49 24.96
CA LYS A 300 -8.83 5.24 24.42
C LYS A 300 -9.73 4.54 23.40
N SER A 301 -11.04 4.70 23.51
CA SER A 301 -12.03 4.19 22.54
C SER A 301 -11.67 4.58 21.10
N LYS A 302 -11.20 5.81 20.87
CA LYS A 302 -10.81 6.31 19.55
C LYS A 302 -9.60 5.57 18.99
N ILE A 303 -8.67 5.17 19.86
CA ILE A 303 -7.49 4.37 19.48
C ILE A 303 -7.93 2.97 19.05
N TYR A 304 -8.86 2.37 19.79
CA TYR A 304 -9.37 1.03 19.48
C TYR A 304 -10.22 1.00 18.20
N ASP A 305 -10.92 2.08 17.87
CA ASP A 305 -11.56 2.23 16.56
C ASP A 305 -10.53 2.20 15.42
N VAL A 306 -9.36 2.84 15.60
CA VAL A 306 -8.27 2.73 14.63
C VAL A 306 -7.77 1.29 14.51
N PHE A 307 -7.62 0.56 15.61
CA PHE A 307 -7.22 -0.85 15.55
C PHE A 307 -8.17 -1.68 14.70
N ILE A 308 -9.48 -1.46 14.81
CA ILE A 308 -10.49 -2.15 14.00
C ILE A 308 -10.34 -1.78 12.51
N GLU A 309 -10.32 -0.49 12.19
CA GLU A 309 -10.20 0.00 10.81
C GLU A 309 -8.91 -0.48 10.15
N VAL A 310 -7.82 -0.49 10.89
CA VAL A 310 -6.52 -0.98 10.42
C VAL A 310 -6.56 -2.50 10.22
N PHE A 311 -7.16 -3.26 11.14
CA PHE A 311 -7.30 -4.71 10.99
C PHE A 311 -8.02 -5.09 9.69
N GLU A 312 -9.11 -4.39 9.36
CA GLU A 312 -9.87 -4.59 8.12
C GLU A 312 -8.99 -4.47 6.87
N ASN A 313 -8.05 -3.53 6.87
CA ASN A 313 -7.19 -3.23 5.72
C ASN A 313 -5.97 -4.16 5.59
N ILE A 314 -5.55 -4.81 6.68
CA ILE A 314 -4.35 -5.69 6.68
C ILE A 314 -4.68 -7.18 6.64
N GLN A 315 -5.96 -7.56 6.66
CA GLN A 315 -6.41 -8.95 6.73
C GLN A 315 -5.77 -9.81 5.63
N GLY A 316 -5.14 -10.91 6.03
CA GLY A 316 -4.36 -11.81 5.15
C GLY A 316 -2.85 -11.59 5.24
N SER A 317 -2.37 -10.49 5.82
CA SER A 317 -0.95 -10.23 6.04
C SER A 317 -0.52 -10.67 7.44
N TRP A 318 -0.11 -11.92 7.57
CA TRP A 318 0.28 -12.54 8.85
C TRP A 318 1.29 -11.73 9.66
N GLU A 319 2.30 -11.11 9.03
CA GLU A 319 3.26 -10.22 9.71
C GLU A 319 2.58 -8.99 10.29
N LYS A 320 1.73 -8.32 9.50
CA LYS A 320 1.05 -7.11 9.94
C LYS A 320 0.05 -7.38 11.05
N GLU A 321 -0.72 -8.45 10.89
CA GLU A 321 -1.66 -8.95 11.89
C GLU A 321 -0.95 -9.23 13.22
N ASN A 322 0.28 -9.79 13.20
CA ASN A 322 1.04 -10.07 14.44
C ASN A 322 1.32 -8.80 15.24
N THR A 323 1.85 -7.76 14.60
CA THR A 323 2.20 -6.50 15.28
C THR A 323 0.95 -5.82 15.86
N LEU A 324 -0.14 -5.80 15.10
CA LEU A 324 -1.40 -5.23 15.57
C LEU A 324 -1.98 -6.06 16.73
N THR A 325 -1.93 -7.39 16.63
CA THR A 325 -2.34 -8.27 17.73
C THR A 325 -1.53 -8.01 18.99
N ASP A 326 -0.22 -7.77 18.88
CA ASP A 326 0.62 -7.50 20.06
C ASP A 326 0.19 -6.24 20.82
N CYS A 327 -0.34 -5.24 20.12
CA CYS A 327 -0.94 -4.06 20.74
C CYS A 327 -2.31 -4.39 21.33
N ILE A 328 -3.19 -5.02 20.55
CA ILE A 328 -4.57 -5.37 20.96
C ILE A 328 -4.57 -6.25 22.21
N GLU A 329 -3.72 -7.28 22.26
CA GLU A 329 -3.67 -8.22 23.39
C GLU A 329 -3.36 -7.50 24.71
N LYS A 330 -2.46 -6.51 24.69
CA LYS A 330 -2.06 -5.76 25.88
C LYS A 330 -3.15 -4.87 26.46
N VAL A 331 -4.08 -4.42 25.62
CA VAL A 331 -5.19 -3.54 26.03
C VAL A 331 -6.55 -4.22 25.95
N TRP A 332 -6.60 -5.54 25.72
CA TRP A 332 -7.83 -6.25 25.44
C TRP A 332 -8.94 -6.01 26.48
N GLU A 333 -8.56 -6.00 27.76
CA GLU A 333 -9.48 -5.78 28.88
C GLU A 333 -10.04 -4.34 28.95
N ASP A 334 -9.34 -3.37 28.38
CA ASP A 334 -9.77 -1.97 28.31
C ASP A 334 -10.71 -1.70 27.13
N ILE A 335 -10.75 -2.59 26.14
CA ILE A 335 -11.58 -2.43 24.94
C ILE A 335 -13.03 -2.68 25.31
N ASN A 336 -13.93 -1.75 24.94
CA ASN A 336 -15.35 -1.92 25.23
C ASN A 336 -15.97 -3.08 24.44
N SER A 337 -17.12 -3.57 24.91
CA SER A 337 -17.74 -4.78 24.37
C SER A 337 -18.10 -4.69 22.87
N GLU A 338 -18.52 -3.53 22.36
CA GLU A 338 -18.87 -3.39 20.93
C GLU A 338 -17.63 -3.43 20.04
N GLN A 339 -16.52 -2.86 20.50
CA GLN A 339 -15.23 -2.93 19.80
C GLN A 339 -14.62 -4.33 19.87
N GLN A 340 -14.68 -4.99 21.03
CA GLN A 340 -14.29 -6.40 21.18
C GLN A 340 -15.10 -7.30 20.23
N ILE A 341 -16.41 -7.06 20.09
CA ILE A 341 -17.27 -7.80 19.14
C ILE A 341 -16.73 -7.69 17.72
N LYS A 342 -16.33 -6.50 17.25
CA LYS A 342 -15.77 -6.30 15.91
C LYS A 342 -14.42 -7.00 15.75
N LEU A 343 -13.51 -6.83 16.73
CA LEU A 343 -12.18 -7.45 16.70
C LEU A 343 -12.25 -8.98 16.70
N LEU A 344 -13.16 -9.57 17.48
CA LEU A 344 -13.37 -11.02 17.52
C LEU A 344 -13.70 -11.60 16.14
N GLN A 345 -14.39 -10.87 15.27
CA GLN A 345 -14.72 -11.34 13.92
C GLN A 345 -13.46 -11.60 13.08
N PHE A 346 -12.44 -10.74 13.20
CA PHE A 346 -11.15 -10.97 12.54
C PHE A 346 -10.41 -12.17 13.15
N TYR A 347 -10.43 -12.29 14.47
CA TYR A 347 -9.80 -13.43 15.14
C TYR A 347 -10.50 -14.76 14.87
N PHE A 348 -11.80 -14.76 14.58
CA PHE A 348 -12.50 -15.95 14.10
C PHE A 348 -12.00 -16.38 12.73
N ASP A 349 -11.83 -15.44 11.79
CA ASP A 349 -11.21 -15.71 10.49
C ASP A 349 -9.79 -16.29 10.66
N ILE A 350 -8.98 -15.68 11.54
CA ILE A 350 -7.63 -16.16 11.85
C ILE A 350 -7.66 -17.56 12.46
N TYR A 351 -8.61 -17.85 13.35
CA TYR A 351 -8.71 -19.13 14.04
C TYR A 351 -9.06 -20.28 13.10
N ILE A 352 -10.01 -20.08 12.19
CA ILE A 352 -10.39 -21.14 11.24
C ILE A 352 -9.38 -21.35 10.13
N ASP A 353 -8.57 -20.33 9.80
CA ASP A 353 -7.61 -20.43 8.72
C ASP A 353 -6.46 -21.38 9.11
N THR A 354 -6.44 -22.55 8.48
CA THR A 354 -5.45 -23.60 8.71
C THR A 354 -4.09 -23.29 8.09
N SER A 355 -4.00 -22.31 7.19
CA SER A 355 -2.72 -21.85 6.63
C SER A 355 -1.91 -21.04 7.64
N ARG A 356 -2.57 -20.38 8.61
CA ARG A 356 -1.90 -19.65 9.70
C ARG A 356 -1.38 -20.62 10.76
N GLN A 357 -0.08 -20.61 10.98
CA GLN A 357 0.59 -21.51 11.91
C GLN A 357 0.46 -21.05 13.37
N ASN A 358 0.33 -22.00 14.30
CA ASN A 358 0.18 -21.75 15.74
C ASN A 358 1.38 -21.07 16.43
N ARG A 359 2.51 -20.91 15.73
CA ARG A 359 3.68 -20.17 16.25
C ARG A 359 3.53 -18.66 16.16
N PHE A 360 2.57 -18.16 15.39
CA PHE A 360 2.37 -16.72 15.19
C PHE A 360 1.41 -16.15 16.23
N LEU A 361 1.66 -14.89 16.64
CA LEU A 361 0.98 -14.23 17.75
C LEU A 361 -0.52 -14.04 17.49
N GLN A 362 -0.92 -13.61 16.28
CA GLN A 362 -2.35 -13.54 15.92
C GLN A 362 -3.06 -14.87 16.14
N LYS A 363 -2.45 -15.98 15.73
CA LYS A 363 -3.03 -17.31 15.86
C LYS A 363 -3.09 -17.76 17.32
N GLN A 364 -2.02 -17.51 18.09
CA GLN A 364 -1.98 -17.79 19.52
C GLN A 364 -3.06 -17.01 20.28
N PHE A 365 -3.19 -15.72 20.00
CA PHE A 365 -4.18 -14.87 20.62
C PHE A 365 -5.61 -15.25 20.20
N ALA A 366 -5.85 -15.57 18.93
CA ALA A 366 -7.14 -16.10 18.49
C ALA A 366 -7.52 -17.39 19.24
N ASN A 367 -6.58 -18.33 19.36
CA ASN A 367 -6.76 -19.56 20.13
C ASN A 367 -7.06 -19.26 21.61
N LYS A 368 -6.35 -18.32 22.23
CA LYS A 368 -6.56 -17.87 23.62
C LYS A 368 -7.95 -17.26 23.81
N LEU A 369 -8.38 -16.36 22.92
CA LEU A 369 -9.69 -15.73 22.98
C LEU A 369 -10.82 -16.76 22.87
N ILE A 370 -10.67 -17.75 21.99
CA ILE A 370 -11.71 -18.76 21.74
C ILE A 370 -11.74 -19.84 22.82
N SER A 371 -10.58 -20.24 23.36
CA SER A 371 -10.49 -21.27 24.40
C SER A 371 -10.85 -20.78 25.81
N ASN A 372 -10.74 -19.47 26.08
CA ASN A 372 -11.16 -18.89 27.36
C ASN A 372 -12.70 -18.99 27.51
N SER A 373 -13.18 -19.38 28.69
CA SER A 373 -14.61 -19.44 29.05
C SER A 373 -15.24 -18.11 29.47
N GLU A 374 -14.46 -17.04 29.62
CA GLU A 374 -14.95 -15.71 29.99
C GLU A 374 -15.66 -15.00 28.82
N ASN A 375 -16.58 -14.08 29.14
CA ASN A 375 -17.28 -13.22 28.17
C ASN A 375 -18.04 -13.97 27.05
N ASN A 376 -18.68 -15.10 27.39
CA ASN A 376 -19.44 -15.93 26.44
C ASN A 376 -20.54 -15.17 25.69
N GLU A 377 -21.18 -14.17 26.31
CA GLU A 377 -22.20 -13.37 25.64
C GLU A 377 -21.63 -12.49 24.52
N ILE A 378 -20.50 -11.81 24.76
CA ILE A 378 -19.79 -10.98 23.77
C ILE A 378 -19.36 -11.85 22.59
N LYS A 379 -18.74 -13.00 22.89
CA LYS A 379 -18.30 -13.96 21.87
C LYS A 379 -19.46 -14.52 21.05
N LYS A 380 -20.59 -14.84 21.70
CA LYS A 380 -21.81 -15.32 21.02
C LYS A 380 -22.40 -14.24 20.11
N ARG A 381 -22.46 -12.98 20.57
CA ARG A 381 -22.91 -11.84 19.74
C ARG A 381 -21.98 -11.65 18.54
N ALA A 382 -20.67 -11.65 18.75
CA ALA A 382 -19.67 -11.55 17.68
C ALA A 382 -19.79 -12.69 16.68
N PHE A 383 -19.92 -13.94 17.16
CA PHE A 383 -20.02 -15.12 16.32
C PHE A 383 -21.27 -15.05 15.45
N ASN A 384 -22.42 -14.70 16.04
CA ASN A 384 -23.66 -14.53 15.30
C ASN A 384 -23.56 -13.44 14.23
N GLN A 385 -22.92 -12.29 14.50
CA GLN A 385 -22.72 -11.26 13.47
C GLN A 385 -21.83 -11.76 12.33
N TRP A 386 -20.71 -12.37 12.69
CA TRP A 386 -19.72 -12.84 11.75
C TRP A 386 -20.21 -14.00 10.88
N ILE A 387 -20.85 -15.02 11.47
CA ILE A 387 -21.37 -16.16 10.72
C ILE A 387 -22.48 -15.72 9.75
N ASN A 388 -23.36 -14.81 10.17
CA ASN A 388 -24.37 -14.24 9.28
C ASN A 388 -23.76 -13.45 8.12
N LYS A 389 -22.62 -12.76 8.33
CA LYS A 389 -21.86 -12.11 7.25
C LYS A 389 -21.31 -13.16 6.28
N LYS A 390 -20.67 -14.22 6.77
CA LYS A 390 -20.16 -15.32 5.93
C LYS A 390 -21.27 -16.02 5.13
N MET A 391 -22.42 -16.28 5.75
CA MET A 391 -23.58 -16.86 5.06
C MET A 391 -24.06 -15.94 3.93
N LYS A 392 -24.20 -14.64 4.19
CA LYS A 392 -24.61 -13.67 3.16
C LYS A 392 -23.62 -13.63 1.99
N ASP A 393 -22.32 -13.66 2.29
CA ASP A 393 -21.28 -13.66 1.25
C ASP A 393 -21.30 -14.93 0.40
N ASP A 394 -21.49 -16.10 1.04
CA ASP A 394 -21.64 -17.39 0.37
C ASP A 394 -22.88 -17.45 -0.55
N MET A 395 -23.99 -16.82 -0.12
CA MET A 395 -25.25 -16.79 -0.86
C MET A 395 -25.28 -15.86 -2.08
N LYS A 396 -24.31 -14.93 -2.24
CA LYS A 396 -24.36 -13.88 -3.29
C LYS A 396 -24.54 -14.41 -4.71
N ASN A 397 -24.11 -15.65 -4.97
CA ASN A 397 -24.15 -16.26 -6.30
C ASN A 397 -25.04 -17.51 -6.38
N LEU A 398 -25.85 -17.80 -5.36
CA LEU A 398 -26.73 -18.97 -5.35
C LEU A 398 -28.01 -18.71 -6.13
N GLU A 399 -28.32 -19.60 -7.07
CA GLU A 399 -29.59 -19.60 -7.79
C GLU A 399 -30.75 -19.96 -6.84
N ASN A 400 -31.96 -19.59 -7.25
CA ASN A 400 -33.17 -19.78 -6.45
C ASN A 400 -33.74 -21.20 -6.61
N ASP A 401 -32.95 -22.21 -6.23
CA ASP A 401 -33.32 -23.63 -6.27
C ASP A 401 -33.21 -24.26 -4.87
N GLU A 402 -34.29 -24.88 -4.40
CA GLU A 402 -34.37 -25.42 -3.02
C GLU A 402 -33.36 -26.56 -2.75
N ALA A 403 -33.06 -27.38 -3.76
CA ALA A 403 -32.09 -28.46 -3.63
C ALA A 403 -30.66 -27.90 -3.56
N GLN A 404 -30.34 -26.93 -4.43
CA GLN A 404 -29.04 -26.22 -4.38
C GLN A 404 -28.83 -25.50 -3.05
N ILE A 405 -29.87 -24.87 -2.49
CA ILE A 405 -29.78 -24.18 -1.19
C ILE A 405 -29.50 -25.18 -0.05
N LYS A 406 -30.17 -26.34 -0.04
CA LYS A 406 -29.91 -27.40 0.95
C LYS A 406 -28.50 -27.97 0.81
N GLU A 407 -28.02 -28.15 -0.41
CA GLU A 407 -26.65 -28.61 -0.66
C GLU A 407 -25.62 -27.57 -0.21
N ALA A 408 -25.81 -26.29 -0.53
CA ALA A 408 -24.96 -25.20 -0.07
C ALA A 408 -24.95 -25.07 1.45
N ALA A 409 -26.11 -25.17 2.11
CA ALA A 409 -26.18 -25.18 3.58
C ALA A 409 -25.41 -26.36 4.20
N ASN A 410 -25.48 -27.54 3.58
CA ASN A 410 -24.71 -28.72 4.00
C ASN A 410 -23.21 -28.52 3.81
N TYR A 411 -22.79 -27.94 2.67
CA TYR A 411 -21.39 -27.65 2.42
C TYR A 411 -20.85 -26.58 3.39
N PHE A 412 -21.58 -25.48 3.55
CA PHE A 412 -21.25 -24.39 4.46
C PHE A 412 -21.08 -24.91 5.88
N SER A 413 -22.09 -25.59 6.44
CA SER A 413 -22.03 -26.14 7.80
C SER A 413 -20.86 -27.14 8.01
N LYS A 414 -20.51 -27.93 6.99
CA LYS A 414 -19.35 -28.84 7.03
C LYS A 414 -18.01 -28.11 6.94
N HIS A 415 -17.85 -27.17 6.02
CA HIS A 415 -16.64 -26.34 5.89
C HIS A 415 -16.29 -25.68 7.23
N TYR A 416 -17.35 -25.27 7.91
CA TYR A 416 -17.33 -24.56 9.15
C TYR A 416 -17.55 -25.46 10.37
N GLN A 417 -17.39 -26.77 10.23
CA GLN A 417 -17.44 -27.73 11.34
C GLN A 417 -16.31 -27.50 12.35
N VAL A 418 -15.23 -26.83 11.95
CA VAL A 418 -14.16 -26.35 12.85
C VAL A 418 -14.71 -25.38 13.91
N TYR A 419 -15.90 -24.80 13.66
CA TYR A 419 -16.63 -24.03 14.67
C TYR A 419 -17.07 -24.81 15.88
N TYR A 420 -17.05 -26.14 15.83
CA TYR A 420 -17.31 -26.93 17.02
C TYR A 420 -16.33 -26.63 18.16
N ASN A 421 -15.11 -26.16 17.89
CA ASN A 421 -14.23 -25.73 19.00
C ASN A 421 -14.69 -24.41 19.67
N PHE A 422 -15.62 -23.69 19.05
CA PHE A 422 -16.29 -22.51 19.60
C PHE A 422 -17.51 -22.92 20.46
N ASN A 423 -17.74 -24.22 20.63
CA ASN A 423 -18.83 -24.81 21.39
C ASN A 423 -18.75 -24.56 22.91
N ILE A 424 -17.80 -23.74 23.35
CA ILE A 424 -17.90 -23.05 24.64
C ILE A 424 -19.17 -22.17 24.71
N MET A 425 -19.77 -21.78 23.56
CA MET A 425 -20.87 -20.80 23.50
C MET A 425 -22.29 -21.37 23.37
N LEU A 426 -22.45 -22.63 22.97
CA LEU A 426 -23.75 -23.23 22.65
C LEU A 426 -24.05 -24.53 23.41
N GLU A 427 -23.05 -25.18 24.02
CA GLU A 427 -23.22 -26.45 24.76
C GLU A 427 -23.89 -27.55 23.92
N LEU A 428 -23.73 -27.51 22.60
CA LEU A 428 -24.37 -28.45 21.67
C LEU A 428 -23.46 -29.65 21.41
N SER A 429 -24.03 -30.79 21.01
CA SER A 429 -23.21 -31.83 20.38
C SER A 429 -22.66 -31.31 19.03
N LYS A 430 -21.63 -31.97 18.49
CA LYS A 430 -21.06 -31.60 17.18
C LYS A 430 -22.10 -31.65 16.07
N ASP A 431 -22.99 -32.64 16.13
CA ASP A 431 -24.04 -32.84 15.14
C ASP A 431 -25.16 -31.80 15.31
N ASP A 432 -25.56 -31.49 16.55
CA ASP A 432 -26.56 -30.44 16.83
C ASP A 432 -26.06 -29.05 16.40
N PHE A 433 -24.77 -28.76 16.61
CA PHE A 433 -24.16 -27.51 16.17
C PHE A 433 -24.23 -27.38 14.64
N ILE A 434 -23.89 -28.44 13.90
CA ILE A 434 -23.95 -28.47 12.44
C ILE A 434 -25.38 -28.21 11.97
N GLU A 435 -26.36 -28.88 12.57
CA GLU A 435 -27.78 -28.70 12.23
C GLU A 435 -28.27 -27.27 12.53
N GLU A 436 -27.83 -26.67 13.62
CA GLU A 436 -28.20 -25.28 13.95
C GLU A 436 -27.65 -24.28 12.94
N ILE A 437 -26.39 -24.45 12.51
CA ILE A 437 -25.80 -23.62 11.44
C ILE A 437 -26.55 -23.80 10.11
N LYS A 438 -26.97 -25.03 9.76
CA LYS A 438 -27.81 -25.26 8.58
C LYS A 438 -29.14 -24.53 8.66
N LYS A 439 -29.82 -24.58 9.80
CA LYS A 439 -31.09 -23.85 10.01
C LYS A 439 -30.88 -22.35 9.89
N MET A 440 -29.81 -21.81 10.49
CA MET A 440 -29.44 -20.39 10.37
C MET A 440 -29.23 -20.00 8.90
N TYR A 441 -28.51 -20.82 8.13
CA TYR A 441 -28.27 -20.61 6.70
C TYR A 441 -29.58 -20.54 5.91
N ILE A 442 -30.44 -21.55 6.05
CA ILE A 442 -31.72 -21.63 5.33
C ILE A 442 -32.63 -20.45 5.70
N LYS A 443 -32.65 -20.07 6.98
CA LYS A 443 -33.41 -18.90 7.47
C LYS A 443 -32.88 -17.59 6.88
N ALA A 444 -31.57 -17.40 6.88
CA ALA A 444 -30.93 -16.20 6.33
C ALA A 444 -31.19 -16.04 4.83
N TYR A 445 -31.12 -17.14 4.06
CA TYR A 445 -31.49 -17.14 2.64
C TYR A 445 -32.96 -16.71 2.42
N SER A 446 -33.88 -17.28 3.21
CA SER A 446 -35.30 -16.95 3.13
C SER A 446 -35.59 -15.48 3.44
N GLN A 447 -34.82 -14.86 4.33
CA GLN A 447 -34.97 -13.44 4.68
C GLN A 447 -34.37 -12.49 3.64
N ASN A 448 -33.29 -12.89 2.96
CA ASN A 448 -32.70 -12.12 1.86
C ASN A 448 -33.64 -12.01 0.65
N LYS A 449 -34.60 -12.92 0.46
CA LYS A 449 -35.65 -12.82 -0.57
C LYS A 449 -36.64 -11.66 -0.39
N ILE A 450 -36.72 -11.07 0.81
CA ILE A 450 -37.72 -10.06 1.17
C ILE A 450 -37.18 -8.63 1.00
N LYS A 451 -35.88 -8.47 0.72
CA LYS A 451 -35.22 -7.21 0.36
C LYS A 451 -34.87 -7.20 -1.12
#